data_AF-A0A8C2RNF4-F1
#
_entry.id   AF-A0A8C2RNF4-F1
#
_cell.length_a   1.000
_cell.length_b   1.000
_cell.length_c   1.000
_cell.angle_alpha   90.00
_cell.angle_beta   90.00
_cell.angle_gamma   90.00
#
_symmetry.space_group_name_H-M   'P 1'
#
loop_
_entity.id
_entity.type
_entity.pdbx_description
1 polymer ?
#
loop_
_entity_poly.entity_id
_entity_poly.type
_entity_poly.pdbx_seq_one_letter_code
_entity_poly.pdbx_strand_id
1 'polypeptide(L)'
;MVHGRWDSSPGYPHLCSLPVPELNALQEELEPFGLVILGFPCNQFGKQEPGENSEILATLKYVRPGGGFTPNFQLFEKGDVNGEKEQKFYTFLKVSTQPSHTLLGSPGRLFWEPMKVHDIRWNFEKFLVGPDGIPIMRWYHRTTVNSVKMDILTYMRRRAVLEAKGK
;
A
#
# COMPACT_ATOMS: atom_id res chain seq x y z
N MET A 1 2.85 1.79 3.13
CA MET A 1 1.43 1.57 3.44
C MET A 1 0.76 0.89 2.25
N VAL A 2 0.27 -0.33 2.39
CA VAL A 2 -0.16 -1.19 1.27
C VAL A 2 -1.44 -1.98 1.64
N HIS A 3 -2.40 -2.12 0.70
CA HIS A 3 -3.65 -2.90 0.85
C HIS A 3 -3.72 -4.07 -0.14
N GLY A 4 -4.20 -5.24 0.28
CA GLY A 4 -4.13 -6.48 -0.51
C GLY A 4 -5.35 -6.82 -1.38
N ARG A 5 -5.17 -7.68 -2.41
CA ARG A 5 -6.21 -8.33 -3.24
C ARG A 5 -6.23 -9.84 -2.95
N TRP A 6 -7.39 -10.46 -2.72
CA TRP A 6 -7.47 -11.90 -2.36
C TRP A 6 -8.59 -12.69 -3.06
N ASP A 7 -9.15 -12.14 -4.14
CA ASP A 7 -10.19 -12.80 -4.94
C ASP A 7 -9.61 -13.81 -5.95
N SER A 8 -10.25 -14.99 -6.02
CA SER A 8 -9.98 -16.15 -6.89
C SER A 8 -10.70 -16.12 -8.24
N SER A 9 -11.41 -15.04 -8.60
CA SER A 9 -12.20 -14.97 -9.82
C SER A 9 -11.38 -15.15 -11.13
N PRO A 10 -11.75 -16.12 -11.99
CA PRO A 10 -11.03 -16.46 -13.21
C PRO A 10 -11.39 -15.49 -14.34
N GLY A 11 -10.61 -14.41 -14.52
CA GLY A 11 -10.87 -13.46 -15.60
C GLY A 11 -9.77 -12.48 -15.98
N TYR A 12 -8.65 -12.42 -15.25
CA TYR A 12 -7.60 -11.43 -15.52
C TYR A 12 -6.18 -12.00 -15.36
N PRO A 13 -5.64 -12.71 -16.36
CA PRO A 13 -4.35 -13.40 -16.26
C PRO A 13 -3.12 -12.50 -16.13
N HIS A 14 -3.21 -11.20 -16.42
CA HIS A 14 -2.06 -10.26 -16.40
C HIS A 14 -1.97 -9.37 -15.14
N LEU A 15 -2.85 -9.55 -14.16
CA LEU A 15 -2.92 -8.77 -12.91
C LEU A 15 -2.73 -9.65 -11.65
N CYS A 16 -2.14 -10.85 -11.84
CA CYS A 16 -2.22 -11.97 -10.89
C CYS A 16 -1.04 -12.11 -9.91
N SER A 17 0.04 -11.34 -10.02
CA SER A 17 1.05 -11.32 -8.95
C SER A 17 0.64 -10.31 -7.88
N LEU A 18 0.39 -10.80 -6.66
CA LEU A 18 0.36 -9.91 -5.51
C LEU A 18 1.76 -9.33 -5.35
N PRO A 19 1.95 -8.00 -5.22
CA PRO A 19 3.28 -7.43 -5.02
C PRO A 19 3.84 -7.70 -3.61
N VAL A 20 3.15 -8.49 -2.78
CA VAL A 20 3.55 -8.77 -1.38
C VAL A 20 4.96 -9.41 -1.32
N PRO A 21 5.35 -10.39 -2.17
CA PRO A 21 6.72 -10.87 -2.20
C PRO A 21 7.73 -9.81 -2.63
N GLU A 22 7.39 -8.94 -3.58
CA GLU A 22 8.24 -7.81 -3.98
C GLU A 22 8.40 -6.79 -2.85
N LEU A 23 7.38 -6.60 -2.02
CA LEU A 23 7.44 -5.75 -0.84
C LEU A 23 8.32 -6.36 0.26
N ASN A 24 8.34 -7.69 0.41
CA ASN A 24 9.30 -8.34 1.30
C ASN A 24 10.73 -8.05 0.86
N ALA A 25 11.03 -8.19 -0.43
CA ALA A 25 12.35 -7.88 -0.98
C ALA A 25 12.70 -6.39 -0.77
N LEU A 26 11.73 -5.49 -0.98
CA LEU A 26 11.93 -4.06 -0.72
C LEU A 26 12.24 -3.75 0.75
N GLN A 27 11.51 -4.39 1.69
CA GLN A 27 11.77 -4.26 3.13
C GLN A 27 13.18 -4.72 3.45
N GLU A 28 13.57 -5.92 3.00
CA GLU A 28 14.90 -6.49 3.28
C GLU A 28 16.04 -5.64 2.69
N GLU A 29 15.89 -5.18 1.44
CA GLU A 29 16.90 -4.34 0.79
C GLU A 29 17.06 -2.96 1.45
N LEU A 30 15.97 -2.35 1.92
CA LEU A 30 15.98 -0.96 2.40
C LEU A 30 15.87 -0.79 3.91
N GLU A 31 15.69 -1.87 4.68
CA GLU A 31 15.74 -1.87 6.14
C GLU A 31 17.05 -1.26 6.70
N PRO A 32 18.25 -1.55 6.15
CA PRO A 32 19.49 -0.93 6.64
C PRO A 32 19.53 0.59 6.45
N PHE A 33 18.69 1.14 5.58
CA PHE A 33 18.55 2.58 5.33
C PHE A 33 17.37 3.20 6.11
N GLY A 34 16.75 2.43 7.02
CA GLY A 34 15.66 2.88 7.88
C GLY A 34 14.28 2.81 7.24
N LEU A 35 14.09 2.07 6.13
CA LEU A 35 12.75 1.85 5.59
C LEU A 35 11.98 0.87 6.48
N VAL A 36 10.73 1.25 6.81
CA VAL A 36 9.76 0.37 7.44
C VAL A 36 8.50 0.32 6.59
N ILE A 37 8.13 -0.89 6.15
CA ILE A 37 6.87 -1.14 5.47
C ILE A 37 5.80 -1.48 6.51
N LEU A 38 4.62 -0.89 6.32
CA LEU A 38 3.43 -1.13 7.11
C LEU A 38 2.31 -1.54 6.16
N GLY A 39 1.66 -2.68 6.41
CA GLY A 39 0.54 -3.19 5.62
C GLY A 39 -0.77 -3.07 6.38
N PHE A 40 -1.82 -2.61 5.69
CA PHE A 40 -3.14 -2.41 6.25
C PHE A 40 -4.11 -3.18 5.38
N PRO A 41 -4.70 -4.27 5.86
CA PRO A 41 -5.75 -4.98 5.14
C PRO A 41 -6.99 -4.10 4.97
N CYS A 42 -7.67 -4.19 3.82
CA CYS A 42 -8.88 -3.41 3.54
C CYS A 42 -9.77 -4.15 2.53
N ASN A 43 -11.08 -4.15 2.78
CA ASN A 43 -12.04 -4.88 1.95
C ASN A 43 -12.89 -3.97 1.03
N GLN A 44 -12.58 -2.67 0.94
CA GLN A 44 -13.39 -1.68 0.22
C GLN A 44 -13.25 -1.74 -1.31
N PHE A 45 -12.26 -2.48 -1.82
CA PHE A 45 -11.94 -2.55 -3.25
C PHE A 45 -12.22 -3.94 -3.79
N GLY A 46 -13.32 -4.08 -4.55
CA GLY A 46 -13.73 -5.34 -5.14
C GLY A 46 -14.04 -6.46 -4.13
N LYS A 47 -14.25 -6.12 -2.85
CA LYS A 47 -14.37 -7.08 -1.74
C LYS A 47 -13.26 -8.12 -1.71
N GLN A 48 -12.04 -7.65 -1.96
CA GLN A 48 -10.94 -8.56 -2.19
C GLN A 48 -10.32 -9.10 -0.90
N GLU A 49 -10.60 -8.56 0.29
CA GLU A 49 -10.12 -9.02 1.62
C GLU A 49 -11.29 -9.51 2.49
N PRO A 50 -11.94 -10.63 2.10
CA PRO A 50 -13.15 -11.10 2.80
C PRO A 50 -12.85 -11.70 4.18
N GLY A 51 -11.68 -12.31 4.37
CA GLY A 51 -11.33 -13.05 5.58
C GLY A 51 -11.13 -12.17 6.81
N GLU A 52 -11.38 -12.74 8.00
CA GLU A 52 -11.18 -12.08 9.29
C GLU A 52 -9.70 -11.83 9.59
N ASN A 53 -9.39 -10.95 10.55
CA ASN A 53 -8.00 -10.60 10.91
C ASN A 53 -7.11 -11.83 11.17
N SER A 54 -7.68 -12.87 11.80
CA SER A 54 -6.99 -14.14 12.09
C SER A 54 -6.69 -14.99 10.85
N GLU A 55 -7.38 -14.78 9.74
CA GLU A 55 -7.28 -15.58 8.52
C GLU A 55 -6.32 -15.00 7.49
N ILE A 56 -5.96 -13.72 7.61
CA ILE A 56 -5.15 -12.99 6.61
C ILE A 56 -3.76 -13.64 6.45
N LEU A 57 -3.07 -13.91 7.56
CA LEU A 57 -1.75 -14.55 7.52
C LEU A 57 -1.82 -15.99 6.99
N ALA A 58 -2.88 -16.73 7.33
CA ALA A 58 -3.09 -18.08 6.80
C ALA A 58 -3.32 -18.04 5.28
N THR A 59 -4.09 -17.08 4.79
CA THR A 59 -4.35 -16.88 3.36
C THR A 59 -3.06 -16.56 2.61
N LEU A 60 -2.24 -15.65 3.14
CA LEU A 60 -0.92 -15.33 2.62
C LEU A 60 -0.01 -16.56 2.51
N LYS A 61 0.01 -17.37 3.57
CA LYS A 61 0.92 -18.51 3.71
C LYS A 61 0.53 -19.72 2.89
N TYR A 62 -0.76 -19.99 2.78
CA TYR A 62 -1.25 -21.27 2.23
C TYR A 62 -2.04 -21.12 0.92
N VAL A 63 -2.59 -19.94 0.62
CA VAL A 63 -3.51 -19.75 -0.51
C VAL A 63 -2.91 -18.86 -1.59
N ARG A 64 -2.62 -17.61 -1.26
CA ARG A 64 -2.03 -16.64 -2.20
C ARG A 64 -1.29 -15.56 -1.41
N PRO A 65 0.03 -15.37 -1.60
CA PRO A 65 0.90 -16.05 -2.54
C PRO A 65 1.02 -17.57 -2.35
N GLY A 66 0.78 -18.06 -1.13
CA GLY A 66 0.92 -19.47 -0.81
C GLY A 66 2.40 -19.87 -0.65
N GLY A 67 2.70 -21.16 -0.73
CA GLY A 67 4.08 -21.66 -0.71
C GLY A 67 4.84 -21.42 0.60
N GLY A 68 4.13 -21.22 1.71
CA GLY A 68 4.75 -20.91 3.00
C GLY A 68 5.12 -19.43 3.17
N PHE A 69 4.70 -18.56 2.26
CA PHE A 69 5.01 -17.14 2.29
C PHE A 69 4.60 -16.48 3.63
N THR A 70 5.48 -15.68 4.20
CA THR A 70 5.20 -14.88 5.39
C THR A 70 5.72 -13.46 5.16
N PRO A 71 4.91 -12.41 5.38
CA PRO A 71 5.37 -11.03 5.24
C PRO A 71 6.46 -10.75 6.29
N ASN A 72 7.56 -10.08 5.88
CA ASN A 72 8.64 -9.66 6.78
C ASN A 72 8.44 -8.23 7.32
N PHE A 73 7.20 -7.73 7.24
CA PHE A 73 6.80 -6.40 7.65
C PHE A 73 5.47 -6.45 8.42
N GLN A 74 5.21 -5.42 9.22
CA GLN A 74 4.05 -5.41 10.11
C GLN A 74 2.74 -5.30 9.31
N LEU A 75 1.80 -6.21 9.60
CA LEU A 75 0.40 -6.07 9.22
C LEU A 75 -0.42 -5.57 10.40
N PHE A 76 -1.32 -4.63 10.14
CA PHE A 76 -2.29 -4.12 11.12
C PHE A 76 -3.65 -4.81 10.94
N GLU A 77 -4.58 -4.51 11.83
CA GLU A 77 -5.95 -4.97 11.68
C GLU A 77 -6.60 -4.39 10.41
N LYS A 78 -7.50 -5.18 9.84
CA LYS A 78 -8.32 -4.79 8.71
C LYS A 78 -9.20 -3.60 9.06
N GLY A 79 -9.25 -2.62 8.17
CA GLY A 79 -10.08 -1.43 8.38
C GLY A 79 -10.33 -0.65 7.11
N ASP A 80 -11.21 0.35 7.24
CA ASP A 80 -11.58 1.23 6.14
C ASP A 80 -10.50 2.29 5.92
N VAL A 81 -10.34 2.69 4.66
CA VAL A 81 -9.37 3.71 4.22
C VAL A 81 -10.02 4.86 3.46
N ASN A 82 -11.26 4.64 3.03
CA ASN A 82 -12.14 5.62 2.44
C ASN A 82 -13.49 5.66 3.17
N GLY A 83 -14.27 6.71 2.91
CA GLY A 83 -15.61 6.88 3.45
C GLY A 83 -15.66 7.34 4.90
N GLU A 84 -16.86 7.32 5.48
CA GLU A 84 -17.11 7.89 6.82
C GLU A 84 -16.32 7.21 7.95
N LYS A 85 -16.04 5.91 7.80
CA LYS A 85 -15.39 5.07 8.81
C LYS A 85 -13.88 4.91 8.59
N GLU A 86 -13.29 5.66 7.66
CA GLU A 86 -11.86 5.56 7.39
C GLU A 86 -11.00 5.81 8.63
N GLN A 87 -9.91 5.05 8.74
CA GLN A 87 -8.92 5.24 9.80
C GLN A 87 -8.30 6.64 9.68
N LYS A 88 -8.21 7.38 10.80
CA LYS A 88 -7.90 8.82 10.79
C LYS A 88 -6.54 9.16 10.19
N PHE A 89 -5.55 8.27 10.30
CA PHE A 89 -4.25 8.49 9.66
C PHE A 89 -4.36 8.40 8.12
N TYR A 90 -5.29 7.63 7.54
CA TYR A 90 -5.54 7.67 6.10
C TYR A 90 -6.17 9.00 5.68
N THR A 91 -7.06 9.58 6.49
CA THR A 91 -7.56 10.94 6.23
C THR A 91 -6.38 11.89 6.06
N PHE A 92 -5.44 11.90 7.03
CA PHE A 92 -4.23 12.70 6.99
C PHE A 92 -3.40 12.43 5.72
N LEU A 93 -3.03 11.18 5.45
CA LEU A 93 -2.19 10.82 4.30
C LEU A 93 -2.81 11.22 2.95
N LYS A 94 -4.13 11.00 2.80
CA LYS A 94 -4.86 11.30 1.58
C LYS A 94 -4.92 12.81 1.29
N VAL A 95 -5.13 13.64 2.30
CA VAL A 95 -5.19 15.11 2.13
C VAL A 95 -3.81 15.75 2.03
N SER A 96 -2.78 15.16 2.65
CA SER A 96 -1.39 15.65 2.56
C SER A 96 -0.72 15.35 1.23
N THR A 97 -1.38 14.65 0.30
CA THR A 97 -0.82 14.26 -0.99
C THR A 97 -1.81 14.46 -2.12
N GLN A 98 -1.29 14.71 -3.32
CA GLN A 98 -2.13 14.75 -4.52
C GLN A 98 -2.72 13.36 -4.80
N PRO A 99 -3.95 13.26 -5.33
CA PRO A 99 -4.51 11.96 -5.70
C PRO A 99 -3.61 11.25 -6.72
N SER A 100 -3.43 9.95 -6.56
CA SER A 100 -2.52 9.17 -7.42
C SER A 100 -3.00 9.03 -8.88
N HIS A 101 -4.29 9.27 -9.13
CA HIS A 101 -4.90 9.19 -10.44
C HIS A 101 -6.22 10.01 -10.48
N THR A 102 -6.59 10.51 -11.66
CA THR A 102 -7.81 11.32 -11.85
C THR A 102 -9.08 10.47 -11.73
N LEU A 103 -9.08 9.26 -12.30
CA LEU A 103 -10.19 8.32 -12.22
C LEU A 103 -10.19 7.59 -10.86
N LEU A 104 -11.36 7.53 -10.21
CA LEU A 104 -11.61 6.80 -8.96
C LEU A 104 -11.66 5.28 -9.16
N GLY A 105 -12.19 4.83 -10.29
CA GLY A 105 -12.45 3.42 -10.59
C GLY A 105 -13.89 3.20 -11.04
N SER A 106 -14.27 1.95 -11.29
CA SER A 106 -15.66 1.60 -11.64
C SER A 106 -16.53 1.58 -10.37
N PRO A 107 -17.60 2.39 -10.27
CA PRO A 107 -18.39 2.52 -9.04
C PRO A 107 -18.88 1.17 -8.46
N GLY A 108 -19.26 0.21 -9.30
CA GLY A 108 -19.69 -1.13 -8.86
C GLY A 108 -18.62 -2.01 -8.21
N ARG A 109 -17.38 -1.51 -8.09
CA ARG A 109 -16.26 -2.20 -7.43
C ARG A 109 -15.73 -1.45 -6.20
N LEU A 110 -16.35 -0.32 -5.86
CA LEU A 110 -15.92 0.58 -4.78
C LEU A 110 -16.98 0.55 -3.69
N PHE A 111 -16.60 0.13 -2.48
CA PHE A 111 -17.54 -0.15 -1.39
C PHE A 111 -17.34 0.82 -0.22
N TRP A 112 -17.59 2.11 -0.46
CA TRP A 112 -17.60 3.15 0.58
C TRP A 112 -18.45 4.34 0.13
N GLU A 113 -18.88 5.15 1.11
CA GLU A 113 -19.47 6.46 0.89
C GLU A 113 -19.04 7.41 2.04
N PRO A 114 -19.01 8.73 1.82
CA PRO A 114 -19.11 9.40 0.51
C PRO A 114 -17.81 9.25 -0.30
N MET A 115 -17.90 9.28 -1.63
CA MET A 115 -16.73 9.37 -2.51
C MET A 115 -16.08 10.76 -2.48
N LYS A 116 -14.75 10.82 -2.42
CA LYS A 116 -13.95 12.05 -2.37
C LYS A 116 -12.81 12.05 -3.38
N VAL A 117 -12.40 13.25 -3.82
CA VAL A 117 -11.31 13.44 -4.79
C VAL A 117 -10.00 12.79 -4.32
N HIS A 118 -9.69 12.81 -3.03
CA HIS A 118 -8.43 12.27 -2.50
C HIS A 118 -8.46 10.78 -2.14
N ASP A 119 -9.59 10.08 -2.35
CA ASP A 119 -9.74 8.67 -1.97
C ASP A 119 -8.65 7.76 -2.54
N ILE A 120 -8.33 6.70 -1.81
CA ILE A 120 -7.51 5.62 -2.34
C ILE A 120 -8.27 4.96 -3.48
N ARG A 121 -7.57 4.72 -4.59
CA ARG A 121 -8.14 4.28 -5.87
C ARG A 121 -8.32 2.78 -5.91
N TRP A 122 -7.39 2.03 -5.32
CA TRP A 122 -7.43 0.57 -5.30
C TRP A 122 -6.49 -0.03 -4.26
N ASN A 123 -6.56 -1.35 -4.11
CA ASN A 123 -5.56 -2.15 -3.42
C ASN A 123 -4.15 -1.85 -3.94
N PHE A 124 -3.17 -1.83 -3.04
CA PHE A 124 -1.74 -1.59 -3.28
C PHE A 124 -1.34 -0.16 -3.65
N GLU A 125 -2.18 0.83 -3.38
CA GLU A 125 -1.77 2.23 -3.34
C GLU A 125 -0.78 2.48 -2.19
N LYS A 126 0.21 3.35 -2.39
CA LYS A 126 1.39 3.46 -1.53
C LYS A 126 1.65 4.90 -1.13
N PHE A 127 2.06 5.11 0.11
CA PHE A 127 2.51 6.39 0.66
C PHE A 127 3.91 6.24 1.23
N LEU A 128 4.77 7.24 1.00
CA LEU A 128 6.03 7.42 1.69
C LEU A 128 5.87 8.53 2.72
N VAL A 129 6.32 8.25 3.94
CA VAL A 129 6.36 9.21 5.05
C VAL A 129 7.82 9.35 5.48
N GLY A 130 8.24 10.60 5.71
CA GLY A 130 9.59 10.91 6.16
C GLY A 130 9.85 10.50 7.60
N PRO A 131 11.11 10.48 8.04
CA PRO A 131 11.46 10.18 9.44
C PRO A 131 10.96 11.24 10.42
N ASP A 132 10.54 12.41 9.93
CA ASP A 132 9.87 13.49 10.67
C ASP A 132 8.34 13.30 10.74
N GLY A 133 7.81 12.22 10.18
CA GLY A 133 6.37 11.94 10.14
C GLY A 133 5.62 12.69 9.03
N ILE A 134 6.32 13.42 8.14
CA ILE A 134 5.69 14.22 7.09
C ILE A 134 5.51 13.37 5.81
N PRO A 135 4.31 13.31 5.20
CA PRO A 135 4.10 12.61 3.93
C PRO A 135 4.91 13.24 2.80
N ILE A 136 5.63 12.41 2.03
CA ILE A 136 6.54 12.85 0.96
C ILE A 136 5.92 12.62 -0.41
N MET A 137 5.43 11.40 -0.66
CA MET A 137 4.94 11.00 -1.97
C MET A 137 3.90 9.89 -1.88
N ARG A 138 3.10 9.79 -2.94
CA ARG A 138 2.02 8.82 -3.10
C ARG A 138 2.13 8.20 -4.50
N TRP A 139 2.09 6.87 -4.57
CA TRP A 139 2.15 6.16 -5.84
C TRP A 139 0.85 5.46 -6.16
N TYR A 140 0.48 5.51 -7.43
CA TYR A 140 -0.62 4.72 -7.98
C TYR A 140 -0.38 3.23 -7.78
N HIS A 141 -1.45 2.47 -7.59
CA HIS A 141 -1.34 1.06 -7.22
C HIS A 141 -0.60 0.20 -8.25
N ARG A 142 -0.68 0.56 -9.55
CA ARG A 142 0.01 -0.13 -10.66
C ARG A 142 1.47 0.26 -10.81
N THR A 143 1.97 1.25 -10.08
CA THR A 143 3.40 1.55 -10.08
C THR A 143 4.16 0.35 -9.51
N THR A 144 5.11 -0.15 -10.31
CA THR A 144 5.92 -1.33 -9.95
C THR A 144 6.71 -1.09 -8.65
N VAL A 145 6.97 -2.14 -7.89
CA VAL A 145 7.77 -2.02 -6.65
C VAL A 145 9.19 -1.55 -6.96
N ASN A 146 9.74 -1.92 -8.12
CA ASN A 146 11.04 -1.42 -8.58
C ASN A 146 11.03 0.10 -8.81
N SER A 147 9.99 0.66 -9.45
CA SER A 147 9.87 2.13 -9.60
C SER A 147 9.78 2.83 -8.24
N VAL A 148 8.98 2.27 -7.31
CA VAL A 148 8.87 2.78 -5.93
C VAL A 148 10.23 2.77 -5.23
N LYS A 149 10.99 1.68 -5.35
CA LYS A 149 12.35 1.55 -4.82
C LYS A 149 13.27 2.66 -5.34
N MET A 150 13.27 2.87 -6.65
CA MET A 150 14.10 3.90 -7.29
C MET A 150 13.76 5.31 -6.82
N ASP A 151 12.47 5.60 -6.64
CA ASP A 151 12.01 6.89 -6.10
C ASP A 151 12.42 7.09 -4.64
N ILE A 152 12.29 6.06 -3.80
CA ILE A 152 12.72 6.09 -2.38
C ILE A 152 14.23 6.36 -2.29
N LEU A 153 15.04 5.61 -3.04
CA LEU A 153 16.50 5.79 -3.06
C LEU A 153 16.88 7.19 -3.57
N THR A 154 16.17 7.70 -4.57
CA THR A 154 16.38 9.05 -5.09
C THR A 154 16.09 10.10 -4.01
N TYR A 155 14.99 9.94 -3.27
CA TYR A 155 14.65 10.82 -2.16
C TYR A 155 15.71 10.78 -1.05
N MET A 156 16.11 9.58 -0.61
CA MET A 156 17.13 9.39 0.43
C MET A 156 18.48 10.02 0.05
N ARG A 157 18.92 9.86 -1.20
CA ARG A 157 20.15 10.51 -1.70
C ARG A 157 20.06 12.03 -1.68
N ARG A 158 18.93 12.60 -2.12
CA ARG A 158 18.72 14.06 -2.10
C ARG A 158 18.72 14.60 -0.67
N ARG A 159 18.06 13.92 0.26
CA ARG A 159 18.07 14.19 1.70
C ARG A 159 19.49 14.23 2.26
N ALA A 160 20.28 13.19 2.01
CA ALA A 160 21.66 13.11 2.49
C ALA A 160 22.54 14.27 1.97
N VAL A 161 22.37 14.67 0.71
CA VAL A 161 23.08 15.83 0.14
C VAL A 161 22.68 17.14 0.81
N LEU A 162 21.38 17.35 1.08
CA LEU A 162 20.91 18.56 1.76
C LEU A 162 21.40 18.64 3.20
N GLU A 163 21.39 17.52 3.93
CA GLU A 163 21.91 17.44 5.30
C GLU A 163 23.43 17.67 5.37
N ALA A 164 24.18 17.20 4.37
CA ALA A 164 25.62 17.43 4.28
C ALA A 164 25.99 18.90 3.94
N LYS A 165 25.09 19.64 3.27
CA LYS A 165 25.28 21.06 2.93
C LYS A 165 24.81 22.02 4.03
N GLY A 166 23.91 21.57 4.90
CA GLY A 166 23.40 22.34 6.04
C GLY A 166 24.22 22.21 7.31
N LYS A 167 25.26 21.35 7.30
CA LYS A 167 26.32 21.25 8.31
C LYS A 167 27.54 22.01 7.83
#